data_AF-A0A9E3QJ23-F1
#
_entry.id   AF-A0A9E3QJ23-F1
#
_cell.length_a   1.000
_cell.length_b   1.000
_cell.length_c   1.000
_cell.angle_alpha   90.00
_cell.angle_beta   90.00
_cell.angle_gamma   90.00
#
_symmetry.space_group_name_H-M   'P 1'
#
loop_
_entity.id
_entity.type
_entity.pdbx_description
1 polymer ?
#
loop_
_entity_poly.entity_id
_entity_poly.type
_entity_poly.pdbx_seq_one_letter_code
_entity_poly.pdbx_strand_id
1 'polypeptide(L)'
;NKDAIIFALANPVPEIMPSEAKLGGARVVASGRSDFPNQVNNVLVYPGIFKGAIEARAKNITNEMKLAAAIALAKVVKNPSAERIIPDVFDTGVVKAVSNAVKKIAIR
;
A
#
# COMPACT_ATOMS: atom_id res chain seq x y z
N ASN A 1 16.28 -10.18 -14.01
CA ASN A 1 17.01 -10.40 -12.74
C ASN A 1 16.36 -11.53 -11.95
N LYS A 2 17.13 -12.24 -11.13
CA LYS A 2 16.59 -13.18 -10.14
C LYS A 2 15.70 -12.41 -9.14
N ASP A 3 14.67 -13.06 -8.62
CA ASP A 3 13.74 -12.52 -7.62
C ASP A 3 12.94 -11.29 -8.10
N ALA A 4 12.39 -11.34 -9.31
CA ALA A 4 11.64 -10.22 -9.89
C ALA A 4 10.38 -9.87 -9.09
N ILE A 5 10.08 -8.56 -9.02
CA ILE A 5 8.85 -8.00 -8.42
C ILE A 5 8.03 -7.38 -9.55
N ILE A 6 6.78 -7.78 -9.69
CA ILE A 6 5.86 -7.28 -10.72
C ILE A 6 4.63 -6.66 -10.06
N PHE A 7 4.32 -5.41 -10.43
CA PHE A 7 3.10 -4.72 -10.02
C PHE A 7 2.26 -4.51 -11.28
N ALA A 8 1.27 -5.38 -11.49
CA ALA A 8 0.33 -5.32 -12.61
C ALA A 8 -1.01 -4.73 -12.12
N LEU A 9 -1.10 -3.39 -12.13
CA LEU A 9 -2.13 -2.63 -11.42
C LEU A 9 -3.30 -2.17 -12.31
N ALA A 10 -3.30 -2.51 -13.60
CA ALA A 10 -4.45 -2.24 -14.46
C ALA A 10 -5.73 -2.90 -13.91
N ASN A 11 -6.85 -2.19 -14.04
CA ASN A 11 -8.17 -2.65 -13.63
C ASN A 11 -9.16 -2.59 -14.81
N PRO A 12 -10.10 -3.55 -14.94
CA PRO A 12 -10.29 -4.72 -14.07
C PRO A 12 -9.34 -5.88 -14.40
N VAL A 13 -8.66 -5.83 -15.55
CA VAL A 13 -7.73 -6.86 -16.01
C VAL A 13 -6.29 -6.35 -15.84
N PRO A 14 -5.44 -7.03 -15.04
CA PRO A 14 -4.03 -6.70 -14.91
C PRO A 14 -3.27 -6.84 -16.24
N GLU A 15 -2.15 -6.14 -16.37
CA GLU A 15 -1.24 -6.21 -17.54
C GLU A 15 -0.72 -7.63 -17.79
N ILE A 16 -0.59 -8.42 -16.72
CA ILE A 16 -0.25 -9.85 -16.74
C ILE A 16 -0.94 -10.54 -15.56
N MET A 17 -1.50 -11.73 -15.80
CA MET A 17 -2.10 -12.51 -14.71
C MET A 17 -1.03 -12.95 -13.71
N PRO A 18 -1.30 -12.93 -12.39
CA PRO A 18 -0.30 -13.35 -11.40
C PRO A 18 0.24 -14.77 -11.58
N SER A 19 -0.58 -15.70 -12.10
CA SER A 19 -0.13 -17.06 -12.45
C SER A 19 0.94 -17.04 -13.53
N GLU A 20 0.71 -16.33 -14.62
CA GLU A 20 1.64 -16.22 -15.76
C GLU A 20 2.93 -15.51 -15.35
N ALA A 21 2.82 -14.43 -14.55
CA ALA A 21 3.98 -13.75 -14.00
C ALA A 21 4.86 -14.67 -13.14
N LYS A 22 4.25 -15.52 -12.31
CA LYS A 22 4.97 -16.52 -11.51
C LYS A 22 5.58 -17.63 -12.37
N LEU A 23 4.87 -18.11 -13.41
CA LEU A 23 5.43 -19.06 -14.38
C LEU A 23 6.66 -18.47 -15.10
N GLY A 24 6.65 -17.17 -15.39
CA GLY A 24 7.79 -16.42 -15.91
C GLY A 24 8.95 -16.19 -14.92
N GLY A 25 8.82 -16.65 -13.67
CA GLY A 25 9.87 -16.56 -12.64
C GLY A 25 9.79 -15.35 -11.72
N ALA A 26 8.67 -14.63 -11.68
CA ALA A 26 8.47 -13.56 -10.70
C ALA A 26 8.38 -14.12 -9.27
N ARG A 27 9.13 -13.52 -8.34
CA ARG A 27 9.10 -13.88 -6.92
C ARG A 27 7.95 -13.22 -6.19
N VAL A 28 7.63 -11.97 -6.53
CA VAL A 28 6.51 -11.22 -5.93
C VAL A 28 5.65 -10.65 -7.04
N VAL A 29 4.35 -10.82 -6.92
CA VAL A 29 3.38 -10.22 -7.85
C VAL A 29 2.29 -9.52 -7.06
N ALA A 30 1.95 -8.31 -7.47
CA ALA A 30 0.89 -7.50 -6.89
C ALA A 30 -0.06 -7.03 -8.00
N SER A 31 -1.35 -6.88 -7.67
CA SER A 31 -2.37 -6.41 -8.60
C SER A 31 -3.40 -5.49 -7.93
N GLY A 32 -4.29 -4.87 -8.71
CA GLY A 32 -5.43 -4.11 -8.16
C GLY A 32 -6.61 -4.99 -7.70
N ARG A 33 -6.61 -6.27 -8.07
CA ARG A 33 -7.70 -7.20 -7.83
C ARG A 33 -7.65 -7.80 -6.42
N SER A 34 -8.82 -7.94 -5.80
CA SER A 34 -8.97 -8.46 -4.43
C SER A 34 -8.91 -9.98 -4.33
N ASP A 35 -9.10 -10.69 -5.44
CA ASP A 35 -9.07 -12.15 -5.49
C ASP A 35 -7.64 -12.73 -5.64
N PHE A 36 -6.62 -11.88 -5.66
CA PHE A 36 -5.22 -12.26 -5.67
C PHE A 36 -4.46 -11.73 -4.44
N PRO A 37 -3.37 -12.41 -4.04
CA PRO A 37 -2.44 -11.89 -3.05
C PRO A 37 -1.89 -10.50 -3.43
N ASN A 38 -1.47 -9.74 -2.43
CA ASN A 38 -0.86 -8.42 -2.60
C ASN A 38 -1.74 -7.42 -3.36
N GLN A 39 -3.00 -7.26 -2.95
CA GLN A 39 -3.87 -6.24 -3.53
C GLN A 39 -3.36 -4.82 -3.20
N VAL A 40 -3.00 -4.05 -4.22
CA VAL A 40 -2.68 -2.63 -4.10
C VAL A 40 -3.95 -1.83 -4.36
N ASN A 41 -4.52 -1.27 -3.29
CA ASN A 41 -5.76 -0.51 -3.35
C ASN A 41 -5.65 0.81 -2.58
N ASN A 42 -6.17 1.88 -3.17
CA ASN A 42 -6.16 3.23 -2.60
C ASN A 42 -6.93 3.33 -1.27
N VAL A 43 -7.85 2.39 -1.00
CA VAL A 43 -8.57 2.27 0.29
C VAL A 43 -7.62 2.14 1.49
N LEU A 44 -6.43 1.59 1.28
CA LEU A 44 -5.42 1.43 2.33
C LEU A 44 -4.78 2.76 2.77
N VAL A 45 -4.95 3.84 1.99
CA VAL A 45 -4.27 5.11 2.26
C VAL A 45 -5.26 6.26 2.45
N TYR A 46 -6.30 6.38 1.62
CA TYR A 46 -7.16 7.58 1.64
C TYR A 46 -7.75 7.88 3.03
N PRO A 47 -8.28 6.91 3.81
CA PRO A 47 -8.89 7.25 5.10
C PRO A 47 -7.86 7.79 6.09
N GLY A 48 -6.67 7.17 6.12
CA GLY A 48 -5.59 7.55 7.03
C GLY A 48 -4.96 8.89 6.67
N ILE A 49 -4.65 9.12 5.38
CA ILE A 49 -3.98 10.35 4.95
C ILE A 49 -4.86 11.58 5.16
N PHE A 50 -6.16 11.49 4.85
CA PHE A 50 -7.09 12.58 5.11
C PHE A 50 -7.31 12.80 6.60
N LYS A 51 -7.52 11.74 7.39
CA LYS A 51 -7.66 11.87 8.85
C LYS A 51 -6.45 12.57 9.48
N GLY A 52 -5.23 12.14 9.14
CA GLY A 52 -4.00 12.74 9.67
C GLY A 52 -3.84 14.21 9.28
N ALA A 53 -4.14 14.55 8.02
CA ALA A 53 -4.09 15.92 7.52
C ALA A 53 -5.13 16.83 8.19
N ILE A 54 -6.37 16.37 8.33
CA ILE A 54 -7.47 17.11 8.97
C ILE A 54 -7.15 17.36 10.45
N GLU A 55 -6.71 16.33 11.17
CA GLU A 55 -6.32 16.48 12.58
C GLU A 55 -5.14 17.44 12.79
N ALA A 56 -4.24 17.55 11.82
CA ALA A 56 -3.13 18.50 11.82
C ALA A 56 -3.52 19.90 11.28
N ARG A 57 -4.74 20.07 10.75
CA ARG A 57 -5.17 21.26 10.02
C ARG A 57 -4.20 21.62 8.86
N ALA A 58 -3.67 20.59 8.20
CA ALA A 58 -2.76 20.77 7.08
C ALA A 58 -3.49 21.45 5.91
N LYS A 59 -2.84 22.45 5.29
CA LYS A 59 -3.41 23.17 4.15
C LYS A 59 -3.39 22.35 2.86
N ASN A 60 -2.40 21.45 2.73
CA ASN A 60 -2.15 20.65 1.54
C ASN A 60 -1.63 19.26 1.94
N ILE A 61 -1.77 18.28 1.04
CA ILE A 61 -1.11 16.97 1.16
C ILE A 61 0.25 17.04 0.46
N THR A 62 1.34 17.11 1.21
CA THR A 62 2.70 17.22 0.67
C THR A 62 3.27 15.85 0.25
N ASN A 63 4.41 15.85 -0.46
CA ASN A 63 5.09 14.61 -0.83
C ASN A 63 5.67 13.89 0.39
N GLU A 64 6.09 14.62 1.41
CA GLU A 64 6.58 14.09 2.68
C GLU A 64 5.45 13.36 3.43
N MET A 65 4.22 13.91 3.40
CA MET A 65 3.04 13.24 3.96
C MET A 65 2.72 11.94 3.20
N LYS A 66 2.80 11.94 1.86
CA LYS A 66 2.61 10.73 1.04
C LYS A 66 3.66 9.66 1.34
N LEU A 67 4.94 10.06 1.44
CA LEU A 67 6.03 9.16 1.80
C LEU A 67 5.85 8.58 3.21
N ALA A 68 5.46 9.41 4.18
CA ALA A 68 5.16 8.97 5.54
C ALA A 68 4.00 7.97 5.60
N ALA A 69 2.93 8.22 4.82
CA ALA A 69 1.82 7.30 4.68
C ALA A 69 2.26 5.94 4.10
N ALA A 70 3.06 5.94 3.03
CA ALA A 70 3.58 4.72 2.40
C ALA A 70 4.47 3.90 3.37
N ILE A 71 5.38 4.56 4.10
CA ILE A 71 6.24 3.91 5.10
C ILE A 71 5.40 3.35 6.25
N ALA A 72 4.39 4.08 6.72
CA ALA A 72 3.52 3.63 7.80
C ALA A 72 2.70 2.41 7.39
N LEU A 73 2.15 2.41 6.17
CA LEU A 73 1.40 1.28 5.61
C LEU A 73 2.28 0.03 5.50
N ALA A 74 3.50 0.16 4.97
CA ALA A 74 4.43 -0.96 4.86
C ALA A 74 4.76 -1.58 6.22
N LYS A 75 4.90 -0.77 7.28
CA LYS A 75 5.19 -1.23 8.64
C LYS A 75 4.04 -1.98 9.32
N VAL A 76 2.82 -1.95 8.77
CA VAL A 76 1.71 -2.77 9.28
C VAL A 76 2.01 -4.26 9.08
N VAL A 77 2.71 -4.62 7.99
CA VAL A 77 3.15 -5.99 7.74
C VAL A 77 4.49 -6.26 8.43
N LYS A 78 4.44 -6.83 9.64
CA LYS A 78 5.65 -7.10 10.45
C LYS A 78 6.59 -8.13 9.83
N ASN A 79 6.01 -9.20 9.25
CA ASN A 79 6.74 -10.31 8.66
C ASN A 79 6.28 -10.47 7.20
N PRO A 80 6.83 -9.67 6.26
CA PRO A 80 6.42 -9.75 4.86
C PRO A 80 6.84 -11.08 4.24
N SER A 81 6.02 -11.55 3.31
CA SER A 81 6.31 -12.73 2.48
C SER A 81 5.97 -12.42 1.02
N ALA A 82 6.34 -13.31 0.10
CA ALA A 82 6.05 -13.13 -1.33
C ALA A 82 4.55 -12.94 -1.63
N GLU A 83 3.67 -13.53 -0.81
CA GLU A 83 2.21 -13.45 -0.94
C GLU A 83 1.57 -12.43 0.01
N ARG A 84 2.37 -11.73 0.83
CA ARG A 84 1.87 -10.72 1.77
C ARG A 84 2.90 -9.62 1.99
N ILE A 85 2.94 -8.66 1.07
CA ILE A 85 3.80 -7.46 1.15
C ILE A 85 3.03 -6.21 1.61
N ILE A 86 1.69 -6.25 1.54
CA ILE A 86 0.78 -5.14 1.84
C ILE A 86 -0.33 -5.68 2.76
N PRO A 87 -0.85 -4.88 3.72
CA PRO A 87 -1.94 -5.34 4.58
C PRO A 87 -3.25 -5.48 3.80
N ASP A 88 -4.19 -6.22 4.39
CA ASP A 88 -5.54 -6.37 3.86
C ASP A 88 -6.35 -5.09 4.06
N VAL A 89 -7.33 -4.83 3.19
CA VAL A 89 -8.20 -3.64 3.24
C VAL A 89 -9.03 -3.55 4.54
N PHE A 90 -9.25 -4.67 5.22
CA PHE A 90 -9.96 -4.75 6.49
C PHE A 90 -9.03 -4.75 7.72
N ASP A 91 -7.72 -4.59 7.54
CA ASP A 91 -6.79 -4.49 8.66
C ASP A 91 -7.02 -3.19 9.45
N THR A 92 -7.63 -3.34 10.63
CA THR A 92 -8.03 -2.22 11.50
C THR A 92 -6.88 -1.33 11.94
N GLY A 93 -5.63 -1.81 11.87
CA GLY A 93 -4.44 -1.04 12.23
C GLY A 93 -4.04 0.01 11.17
N VAL A 94 -4.48 -0.15 9.93
CA VAL A 94 -4.00 0.64 8.77
C VAL A 94 -4.32 2.12 8.92
N VAL A 95 -5.59 2.45 9.16
CA VAL A 95 -6.03 3.86 9.24
C VAL A 95 -5.29 4.59 10.35
N LYS A 96 -5.16 3.97 11.53
CA LYS A 96 -4.48 4.55 12.69
C LYS A 96 -2.98 4.73 12.42
N ALA A 97 -2.33 3.74 11.81
CA ALA A 97 -0.91 3.81 11.48
C ALA A 97 -0.62 4.97 10.51
N VAL A 98 -1.38 5.04 9.41
CA VAL A 98 -1.22 6.07 8.38
C VAL A 98 -1.55 7.46 8.93
N SER A 99 -2.67 7.63 9.64
CA SER A 99 -3.08 8.96 10.15
C SER A 99 -2.07 9.54 11.13
N ASN A 100 -1.54 8.72 12.04
CA ASN A 100 -0.54 9.15 13.01
C ASN A 100 0.76 9.59 12.34
N ALA A 101 1.22 8.85 11.33
CA ALA A 101 2.44 9.18 10.60
C ALA A 101 2.28 10.49 9.82
N VAL A 102 1.14 10.67 9.14
CA VAL A 102 0.83 11.88 8.37
C VAL A 102 0.72 13.10 9.28
N LYS A 103 -0.02 12.99 10.39
CA LYS A 103 -0.16 14.07 11.38
C LYS A 103 1.20 14.51 11.94
N LYS A 104 2.08 13.56 12.25
CA LYS A 104 3.41 13.86 12.78
C LYS A 104 4.26 14.69 11.81
N ILE A 105 4.15 14.43 10.50
CA ILE A 105 4.89 15.17 9.47
C ILE A 105 4.23 16.52 9.17
N ALA A 106 2.90 16.62 9.23
CA ALA A 106 2.19 17.86 8.94
C ALA A 106 2.39 18.98 9.98
N ILE A 107 2.83 18.64 11.20
CA ILE A 107 3.09 19.60 12.29
C ILE A 107 4.55 20.08 12.31
N ARG A 108 5.43 19.43 11.53
CA ARG A 108 6.82 19.89 11.36
C ARG A 108 6.90 21.04 10.38
#